data_AF-A0A928YZZ8-F1
#
_entry.id   AF-A0A928YZZ8-F1
#
_cell.length_a   1.000
_cell.length_b   1.000
_cell.length_c   1.000
_cell.angle_alpha   90.00
_cell.angle_beta   90.00
_cell.angle_gamma   90.00
#
_symmetry.space_group_name_H-M   'P 1'
#
loop_
_entity.id
_entity.type
_entity.pdbx_description
1 polymer ?
#
loop_
_entity_poly.entity_id
_entity_poly.type
_entity_poly.pdbx_seq_one_letter_code
_entity_poly.pdbx_strand_id
1 'polypeptide(L)'
;MTVTSLADLRENLDGLGYYLGPRGLDGLGNSVGACDRDILGAIDCNVTSLRQLANIDDYTRAAIQQYQIDNNMAATGNDGAQLRAAIEKTVKILQDNLKRVLKIEIELSGNYRRTTYGAVKSYQRSRSLPVTGIATITMRRRLFDEVRGGSSTPSPSPSPTSELDQLRKLRSDLITLKQSLQGRQITDEEFIREVFIRLP
;
A
#
# COMPACT_ATOMS: atom_id res chain seq x y z
N MET A 1 19.30 7.37 2.92
CA MET A 1 19.10 8.19 1.70
C MET A 1 17.72 8.77 1.76
N THR A 2 17.58 10.08 1.58
CA THR A 2 16.26 10.74 1.57
C THR A 2 15.45 10.32 0.35
N VAL A 3 14.12 10.36 0.44
CA VAL A 3 13.23 10.08 -0.71
C VAL A 3 13.33 11.25 -1.69
N THR A 4 14.21 11.14 -2.68
CA THR A 4 14.55 12.27 -3.59
C THR A 4 13.91 12.15 -4.96
N SER A 5 13.52 10.96 -5.40
CA SER A 5 12.89 10.76 -6.70
C SER A 5 11.40 10.38 -6.60
N LEU A 6 10.65 10.66 -7.67
CA LEU A 6 9.26 10.21 -7.81
C LEU A 6 9.16 8.67 -7.84
N ALA A 7 10.20 7.99 -8.33
CA ALA A 7 10.28 6.54 -8.31
C ALA A 7 10.38 6.00 -6.88
N ASP A 8 11.20 6.63 -6.02
CA ASP A 8 11.32 6.25 -4.61
C ASP A 8 10.03 6.54 -3.84
N LEU A 9 9.35 7.65 -4.15
CA LEU A 9 8.04 7.97 -3.59
C LEU A 9 7.02 6.87 -3.89
N ARG A 10 6.89 6.49 -5.17
CA ARG A 10 6.00 5.41 -5.61
C ARG A 10 6.37 4.08 -4.98
N GLU A 11 7.66 3.73 -4.93
CA GLU A 11 8.10 2.49 -4.30
C GLU A 11 7.72 2.41 -2.83
N ASN A 12 7.87 3.52 -2.09
CA ASN A 12 7.48 3.56 -0.69
C ASN A 12 5.97 3.49 -0.51
N LEU A 13 5.18 4.20 -1.32
CA LEU A 13 3.72 4.14 -1.27
C LEU A 13 3.21 2.72 -1.55
N ASP A 14 3.72 2.08 -2.60
CA ASP A 14 3.43 0.69 -2.97
C ASP A 14 3.75 -0.27 -1.82
N GLY A 15 4.97 -0.18 -1.28
CA GLY A 15 5.40 -1.02 -0.16
C GLY A 15 4.59 -0.83 1.12
N LEU A 16 4.12 0.39 1.38
CA LEU A 16 3.25 0.71 2.52
C LEU A 16 1.77 0.34 2.29
N GLY A 17 1.45 -0.18 1.10
CA GLY A 17 0.11 -0.66 0.73
C GLY A 17 -0.84 0.41 0.21
N TYR A 18 -0.32 1.57 -0.21
CA TYR A 18 -1.14 2.56 -0.92
C TYR A 18 -1.25 2.16 -2.38
N TYR A 19 -2.48 1.95 -2.82
CA TYR A 19 -2.79 1.41 -4.14
C TYR A 19 -2.39 2.37 -5.25
N LEU A 20 -1.40 1.98 -6.06
CA LEU A 20 -0.95 2.71 -7.25
C LEU A 20 -1.59 2.18 -8.54
N GLY A 21 -2.84 1.73 -8.43
CA GLY A 21 -3.55 1.13 -9.55
C GLY A 21 -3.26 -0.36 -9.71
N PRO A 22 -3.87 -0.99 -10.72
CA PRO A 22 -3.95 -2.45 -10.84
C PRO A 22 -2.62 -3.14 -11.19
N ARG A 23 -1.52 -2.40 -11.22
CA ARG A 23 -0.13 -2.90 -11.38
C ARG A 23 0.72 -2.81 -10.11
N GLY A 24 0.20 -2.22 -9.03
CA GLY A 24 0.88 -2.20 -7.74
C GLY A 24 0.48 -3.42 -6.93
N LEU A 25 1.08 -4.59 -7.22
CA LEU A 25 0.97 -5.81 -6.40
C LEU A 25 1.98 -6.87 -6.89
N ASP A 26 3.27 -6.66 -6.56
CA ASP A 26 4.28 -7.74 -6.33
C ASP A 26 5.71 -7.21 -6.09
N GLY A 27 5.90 -5.92 -5.81
CA GLY A 27 7.21 -5.38 -5.41
C GLY A 27 8.31 -5.43 -6.49
N LEU A 28 7.99 -5.94 -7.69
CA LEU A 28 8.78 -5.91 -8.91
C LEU A 28 7.77 -5.66 -10.04
N GLY A 29 7.96 -4.58 -10.79
CA GLY A 29 6.95 -4.04 -11.69
C GLY A 29 6.40 -5.01 -12.74
N ASN A 30 5.20 -4.69 -13.21
CA ASN A 30 4.74 -4.86 -14.59
C ASN A 30 5.04 -6.19 -15.28
N SER A 31 4.77 -7.36 -14.69
CA SER A 31 4.91 -8.61 -15.45
C SER A 31 3.70 -8.97 -16.32
N VAL A 32 2.43 -8.63 -15.97
CA VAL A 32 1.32 -8.83 -16.92
C VAL A 32 0.04 -8.06 -16.56
N GLY A 33 -0.51 -7.25 -17.48
CA GLY A 33 -1.96 -7.29 -17.73
C GLY A 33 -2.87 -6.09 -17.42
N ALA A 34 -2.56 -5.15 -16.51
CA ALA A 34 -3.52 -4.07 -16.20
C ALA A 34 -3.06 -2.67 -16.64
N CYS A 35 -3.36 -2.31 -17.89
CA CYS A 35 -3.10 -0.98 -18.46
C CYS A 35 -4.40 -0.19 -18.53
N ASP A 36 -4.49 0.90 -17.76
CA ASP A 36 -5.57 1.87 -17.93
C ASP A 36 -5.04 3.05 -18.75
N ARG A 37 -5.30 3.06 -20.06
CA ARG A 37 -4.81 4.10 -20.99
C ARG A 37 -5.54 5.42 -20.79
N ASP A 38 -6.76 5.40 -20.22
CA ASP A 38 -7.53 6.60 -19.98
C ASP A 38 -6.92 7.41 -18.82
N ILE A 39 -6.36 6.71 -17.83
CA ILE A 39 -5.68 7.31 -16.67
C ILE A 39 -4.19 7.59 -16.95
N LEU A 40 -3.50 6.66 -17.63
CA LEU A 40 -2.05 6.75 -17.82
C LEU A 40 -1.67 7.47 -19.12
N GLY A 41 -2.60 7.71 -20.03
CA GLY A 41 -2.36 8.34 -21.33
C GLY A 41 -1.74 7.39 -22.37
N ALA A 42 -1.06 7.97 -23.37
CA ALA A 42 -0.53 7.27 -24.55
C ALA A 42 0.78 6.48 -24.27
N ILE A 43 0.83 5.74 -23.16
CA ILE A 43 2.02 5.03 -22.71
C ILE A 43 2.07 3.61 -23.29
N ASP A 44 3.28 3.13 -23.59
CA ASP A 44 3.48 1.71 -23.92
C ASP A 44 3.49 0.87 -22.64
N CYS A 45 2.33 0.29 -22.38
CA CYS A 45 2.05 -0.51 -21.22
C CYS A 45 2.79 -1.86 -21.15
N ASN A 46 3.52 -2.26 -22.20
CA ASN A 46 4.35 -3.45 -22.21
C ASN A 46 5.77 -3.19 -21.73
N VAL A 47 6.24 -1.93 -21.80
CA VAL A 47 7.64 -1.59 -21.53
C VAL A 47 7.82 -0.47 -20.51
N THR A 48 6.77 0.33 -20.24
CA THR A 48 6.86 1.44 -19.30
C THR A 48 6.30 1.05 -17.94
N SER A 49 7.18 0.96 -16.93
CA SER A 49 6.76 0.81 -15.54
C SER A 49 6.15 2.11 -15.00
N LEU A 50 5.15 2.00 -14.12
CA LEU A 50 4.58 3.17 -13.41
C LEU A 50 5.67 3.97 -12.68
N ARG A 51 6.74 3.30 -12.23
CA ARG A 51 7.88 3.92 -11.55
C ARG A 51 8.75 4.79 -12.47
N GLN A 52 8.71 4.56 -13.79
CA GLN A 52 9.48 5.32 -14.78
C GLN A 52 8.73 6.54 -15.31
N LEU A 53 7.47 6.76 -14.90
CA LEU A 53 6.72 7.94 -15.35
C LEU A 53 7.34 9.22 -14.78
N ALA A 54 7.63 10.18 -15.65
CA ALA A 54 8.21 11.46 -15.24
C ALA A 54 7.22 12.33 -14.43
N ASN A 55 5.92 12.16 -14.67
CA ASN A 55 4.85 12.96 -14.09
C ASN A 55 4.01 12.15 -13.11
N ILE A 56 3.31 12.84 -12.20
CA ILE A 56 2.34 12.24 -11.28
C ILE A 56 1.05 11.94 -12.05
N ASP A 57 0.77 10.66 -12.23
CA ASP A 57 -0.49 10.13 -12.74
C ASP A 57 -1.57 10.06 -11.64
N ASP A 58 -2.83 9.82 -12.02
CA ASP A 58 -3.95 9.85 -11.07
C ASP A 58 -3.88 8.74 -10.02
N TYR A 59 -3.30 7.58 -10.33
CA TYR A 59 -3.08 6.55 -9.31
C TYR A 59 -2.07 7.01 -8.27
N THR A 60 -0.95 7.59 -8.72
CA THR A 60 0.04 8.18 -7.81
C THR A 60 -0.58 9.31 -6.98
N ARG A 61 -1.39 10.18 -7.59
CA ARG A 61 -2.10 11.26 -6.91
C ARG A 61 -3.07 10.72 -5.83
N ALA A 62 -3.84 9.69 -6.17
CA ALA A 62 -4.77 9.05 -5.23
C ALA A 62 -4.03 8.39 -4.06
N ALA A 63 -2.92 7.69 -4.33
CA ALA A 63 -2.09 7.09 -3.27
C ALA A 63 -1.48 8.15 -2.35
N ILE A 64 -1.01 9.27 -2.90
CA ILE A 64 -0.52 10.42 -2.12
C ILE A 64 -1.65 10.97 -1.24
N GLN A 65 -2.82 11.18 -1.83
CA GLN A 65 -3.98 11.72 -1.10
C GLN A 65 -4.39 10.80 0.05
N GLN A 66 -4.43 9.49 -0.18
CA GLN A 66 -4.76 8.52 0.87
C GLN A 66 -3.71 8.51 1.98
N TYR A 67 -2.42 8.55 1.63
CA TYR A 67 -1.35 8.68 2.62
C TYR A 67 -1.53 9.94 3.47
N GLN A 68 -1.86 11.07 2.83
CA GLN A 68 -2.08 12.33 3.53
C GLN A 68 -3.25 12.23 4.52
N ILE A 69 -4.38 11.66 4.10
CA ILE A 69 -5.55 11.42 4.95
C ILE A 69 -5.18 10.56 6.16
N ASP A 70 -4.53 9.42 5.93
CA ASP A 70 -4.15 8.46 6.98
C ASP A 70 -3.17 9.05 8.01
N ASN A 71 -2.43 10.11 7.63
CA ASN A 71 -1.45 10.77 8.48
C ASN A 71 -1.89 12.17 8.96
N ASN A 72 -3.18 12.51 8.84
CA ASN A 72 -3.73 13.83 9.23
C ASN A 72 -3.02 15.02 8.56
N MET A 73 -2.59 14.84 7.31
CA MET A 73 -2.03 15.89 6.47
C MET A 73 -3.12 16.46 5.54
N ALA A 74 -2.90 17.66 4.99
CA ALA A 74 -3.79 18.20 3.97
C ALA A 74 -3.81 17.27 2.74
N ALA A 75 -5.00 16.72 2.44
CA ALA A 75 -5.25 15.73 1.38
C ALA A 75 -5.26 16.37 -0.03
N THR A 76 -4.14 16.99 -0.39
CA THR A 76 -3.97 17.73 -1.65
C THR A 76 -3.69 16.83 -2.84
N GLY A 77 -3.28 15.57 -2.62
CA GLY A 77 -2.82 14.67 -3.69
C GLY A 77 -1.49 15.10 -4.32
N ASN A 78 -0.88 16.18 -3.84
CA ASN A 78 0.33 16.75 -4.41
C ASN A 78 1.58 16.21 -3.73
N ASP A 79 2.62 15.95 -4.53
CA ASP A 79 3.96 15.66 -4.03
C ASP A 79 4.61 16.92 -3.46
N GLY A 80 5.45 16.74 -2.44
CA GLY A 80 6.18 17.82 -1.78
C GLY A 80 7.16 17.30 -0.73
N ALA A 81 8.09 18.15 -0.32
CA ALA A 81 9.15 17.78 0.63
C ALA A 81 8.58 17.23 1.95
N GLN A 82 7.50 17.81 2.47
CA GLN A 82 6.84 17.36 3.71
C GLN A 82 6.26 15.95 3.58
N LEU A 83 5.59 15.65 2.46
CA LEU A 83 5.06 14.32 2.17
C LEU A 83 6.19 13.29 2.10
N ARG A 84 7.24 13.59 1.34
CA ARG A 84 8.38 12.68 1.16
C ARG A 84 9.08 12.39 2.48
N ALA A 85 9.28 13.41 3.32
CA ALA A 85 9.85 13.25 4.66
C ALA A 85 8.95 12.43 5.58
N ALA A 86 7.62 12.61 5.52
CA ALA A 86 6.67 11.82 6.29
C ALA A 86 6.72 10.34 5.89
N ILE A 87 6.72 10.05 4.58
CA ILE A 87 6.80 8.69 4.04
C ILE A 87 8.12 8.03 4.43
N GLU A 88 9.25 8.74 4.29
CA GLU A 88 10.56 8.26 4.71
C GLU A 88 10.57 7.88 6.20
N LYS A 89 9.98 8.74 7.04
CA LYS A 89 9.85 8.47 8.48
C LYS A 89 9.00 7.22 8.75
N THR A 90 7.88 7.06 8.05
CA THR A 90 7.02 5.88 8.18
C THR A 90 7.77 4.59 7.80
N VAL A 91 8.56 4.62 6.72
CA VAL A 91 9.39 3.47 6.32
C VAL A 91 10.49 3.17 7.33
N LYS A 92 11.15 4.21 7.89
CA LYS A 92 12.16 4.03 8.95
C LYS A 92 11.56 3.39 10.20
N ILE A 93 10.36 3.81 10.62
CA ILE A 93 9.65 3.20 11.75
C ILE A 93 9.34 1.73 11.47
N LEU A 94 8.85 1.42 10.27
CA LEU A 94 8.62 0.04 9.84
C LEU A 94 9.91 -0.81 9.90
N GLN A 95 11.00 -0.29 9.34
CA GLN A 95 12.30 -0.96 9.33
C GLN A 95 12.82 -1.22 10.76
N ASP A 96 12.70 -0.25 11.68
CA ASP A 96 13.10 -0.42 13.09
C ASP A 96 12.27 -1.49 13.79
N ASN A 97 10.95 -1.48 13.56
CA ASN A 97 10.08 -2.46 14.18
C ASN A 97 10.34 -3.88 13.63
N LEU A 98 10.56 -4.03 12.32
CA LEU A 98 10.94 -5.31 11.72
C LEU A 98 12.28 -5.81 12.26
N LYS A 99 13.27 -4.92 12.40
CA LYS A 99 14.56 -5.23 13.03
C LYS A 99 14.37 -5.84 14.43
N ARG A 100 13.57 -5.19 15.26
CA ARG A 100 13.32 -5.61 16.66
C ARG A 100 12.55 -6.93 16.75
N VAL A 101 11.45 -7.07 15.99
CA VAL A 101 10.59 -8.25 16.07
C VAL A 101 11.23 -9.49 15.44
N LEU A 102 11.88 -9.33 14.30
CA LEU A 102 12.52 -10.44 13.59
C LEU A 102 13.95 -10.72 14.07
N LYS A 103 14.55 -9.81 14.86
CA LYS A 103 15.94 -9.89 15.32
C LYS A 103 16.93 -10.04 14.15
N ILE A 104 16.68 -9.30 13.07
CA ILE A 104 17.52 -9.26 11.86
C ILE A 104 18.23 -7.92 11.75
N GLU A 105 19.35 -7.90 11.05
CA GLU A 105 19.96 -6.63 10.65
C GLU A 105 19.31 -6.09 9.37
N ILE A 106 18.79 -4.87 9.47
CA ILE A 106 18.19 -4.12 8.36
C ILE A 106 18.56 -2.64 8.51
N GLU A 107 18.92 -2.01 7.39
CA GLU A 107 19.25 -0.60 7.34
C GLU A 107 17.98 0.26 7.44
N LEU A 108 18.02 1.30 8.28
CA LEU A 108 16.96 2.32 8.43
C LEU A 108 17.04 3.38 7.32
N SER A 109 17.06 2.91 6.07
CA SER A 109 17.34 3.74 4.91
C SER A 109 16.21 4.72 4.59
N GLY A 110 14.98 4.45 5.04
CA GLY A 110 13.76 5.17 4.67
C GLY A 110 13.24 4.84 3.26
N ASN A 111 13.82 3.82 2.62
CA ASN A 111 13.40 3.32 1.31
C ASN A 111 12.97 1.85 1.45
N TYR A 112 11.81 1.51 0.92
CA TYR A 112 11.22 0.19 1.08
C TYR A 112 12.08 -0.88 0.40
N ARG A 113 12.40 -0.73 -0.90
CA ARG A 113 13.34 -1.59 -1.66
C ARG A 113 13.18 -3.10 -1.40
N ARG A 114 14.19 -3.87 -1.83
CA ARG A 114 14.22 -5.33 -1.71
C ARG A 114 14.37 -5.82 -0.26
N THR A 115 15.16 -5.12 0.55
CA THR A 115 15.48 -5.54 1.92
C THR A 115 14.26 -5.44 2.84
N THR A 116 13.52 -4.32 2.83
CA THR A 116 12.29 -4.19 3.63
C THR A 116 11.20 -5.10 3.09
N TYR A 117 11.06 -5.24 1.77
CA TYR A 117 10.14 -6.22 1.18
C TYR A 117 10.39 -7.65 1.69
N GLY A 118 11.66 -8.10 1.70
CA GLY A 118 12.04 -9.40 2.24
C GLY A 118 11.71 -9.55 3.72
N ALA A 119 12.02 -8.55 4.54
CA ALA A 119 11.71 -8.54 5.96
C ALA A 119 10.18 -8.58 6.22
N VAL A 120 9.40 -7.85 5.44
CA VAL A 120 7.93 -7.87 5.52
C VAL A 120 7.38 -9.25 5.19
N LYS A 121 7.90 -9.92 4.16
CA LYS A 121 7.51 -11.32 3.86
C LYS A 121 7.88 -12.27 4.99
N SER A 122 9.04 -12.10 5.61
CA SER A 122 9.44 -12.91 6.76
C SER A 122 8.52 -12.71 7.96
N TYR A 123 8.12 -11.46 8.24
CA TYR A 123 7.13 -11.17 9.27
C TYR A 123 5.76 -11.77 8.95
N GLN A 124 5.28 -11.61 7.71
CA GLN A 124 4.01 -12.18 7.29
C GLN A 124 4.02 -13.72 7.43
N ARG A 125 5.10 -14.38 7.02
CA ARG A 125 5.29 -15.83 7.20
C ARG A 125 5.28 -16.24 8.67
N SER A 126 6.01 -15.53 9.54
CA SER A 126 6.09 -15.90 10.96
C SER A 126 4.77 -15.70 11.72
N ARG A 127 3.88 -14.85 11.20
CA ARG A 127 2.55 -14.58 11.75
C ARG A 127 1.41 -15.24 10.97
N SER A 128 1.72 -16.16 10.05
CA SER A 128 0.73 -16.85 9.19
C SER A 128 -0.21 -15.91 8.43
N LEU A 129 0.30 -14.73 8.06
CA LEU A 129 -0.39 -13.75 7.23
C LEU A 129 -0.14 -14.01 5.74
N PRO A 130 -0.99 -13.50 4.83
CA PRO A 130 -0.72 -13.50 3.40
C PRO A 130 0.65 -12.88 3.09
N VAL A 131 1.51 -13.64 2.40
CA VAL A 131 2.92 -13.27 2.16
C VAL A 131 3.07 -12.38 0.92
N THR A 132 2.43 -11.21 0.96
CA THR A 132 2.39 -10.23 -0.15
C THR A 132 3.66 -9.39 -0.23
N GLY A 133 4.39 -9.24 0.88
CA GLY A 133 5.49 -8.29 0.99
C GLY A 133 5.03 -6.82 1.07
N ILE A 134 3.73 -6.58 1.28
CA ILE A 134 3.12 -5.26 1.45
C ILE A 134 2.86 -4.99 2.93
N ALA A 135 3.37 -3.88 3.45
CA ALA A 135 3.20 -3.44 4.83
C ALA A 135 1.92 -2.61 5.00
N THR A 136 0.76 -3.26 4.85
CA THR A 136 -0.55 -2.63 5.05
C THR A 136 -0.65 -1.94 6.41
N ILE A 137 -1.57 -0.97 6.53
CA ILE A 137 -1.76 -0.25 7.80
C ILE A 137 -2.07 -1.20 8.97
N THR A 138 -2.88 -2.22 8.71
CA THR A 138 -3.23 -3.27 9.69
C THR A 138 -2.00 -4.07 10.12
N MET A 139 -1.13 -4.46 9.18
CA MET A 139 0.14 -5.12 9.51
C MET A 139 1.07 -4.21 10.33
N ARG A 140 1.23 -2.95 9.92
CA ARG A 140 2.12 -1.99 10.61
C ARG A 140 1.68 -1.74 12.04
N ARG A 141 0.36 -1.66 12.30
CA ARG A 141 -0.21 -1.53 13.65
C ARG A 141 0.13 -2.75 14.51
N ARG A 142 -0.15 -3.97 14.02
CA ARG A 142 0.19 -5.22 14.72
C ARG A 142 1.68 -5.28 15.07
N LEU A 143 2.53 -4.99 14.10
CA LEU A 143 3.98 -4.97 14.29
C LEU A 143 4.41 -3.94 15.35
N PHE A 144 3.81 -2.75 15.35
CA PHE A 144 4.10 -1.71 16.34
C PHE A 144 3.66 -2.10 17.76
N ASP A 145 2.49 -2.70 17.89
CA ASP A 145 1.97 -3.18 19.19
C ASP A 145 2.87 -4.27 19.78
N GLU A 146 3.36 -5.19 18.94
CA GLU A 146 4.33 -6.23 19.33
C GLU A 146 5.64 -5.64 19.87
N VAL A 147 6.16 -4.57 19.26
CA VAL A 147 7.40 -3.91 19.72
C VAL A 147 7.23 -3.24 21.08
N ARG A 148 6.05 -2.71 21.40
CA ARG A 148 5.80 -1.98 22.66
C ARG A 148 5.65 -2.87 23.88
N GLY A 149 5.84 -4.19 23.74
CA GLY A 149 5.66 -5.13 24.85
C GLY A 149 4.20 -5.25 25.28
N GLY A 150 3.26 -4.77 24.45
CA GLY A 150 1.86 -5.13 24.60
C GLY A 150 1.78 -6.63 24.45
N SER A 151 1.47 -7.31 25.54
CA SER A 151 1.10 -8.72 25.52
C SER A 151 0.06 -8.87 24.42
N SER A 152 0.45 -9.50 23.33
CA SER A 152 -0.50 -10.17 22.46
C SER A 152 -1.10 -11.27 23.32
N THR A 153 -2.09 -10.89 24.13
CA THR A 153 -3.26 -11.74 24.20
C THR A 153 -3.56 -12.10 22.75
N PRO A 154 -3.74 -13.39 22.40
CA PRO A 154 -4.35 -13.72 21.14
C PRO A 154 -5.75 -13.10 21.19
N SER A 155 -5.86 -11.82 20.80
CA SER A 155 -7.10 -11.30 20.26
C SER A 155 -7.43 -12.27 19.14
N PRO A 156 -8.61 -12.91 19.17
CA PRO A 156 -8.89 -14.09 18.37
C PRO A 156 -8.40 -13.83 16.96
N SER A 157 -7.38 -14.59 16.56
CA SER A 157 -7.01 -14.72 15.17
C SER A 157 -8.34 -14.93 14.44
N PRO A 158 -8.80 -14.01 13.58
CA PRO A 158 -9.94 -14.30 12.75
C PRO A 158 -9.56 -15.58 12.03
N SER A 159 -10.32 -16.65 12.26
CA SER A 159 -10.06 -17.94 11.63
C SER A 159 -9.85 -17.73 10.12
N PRO A 160 -9.07 -18.57 9.41
CA PRO A 160 -8.92 -18.47 7.95
C PRO A 160 -10.27 -18.38 7.20
N THR A 161 -11.34 -18.85 7.83
CA THR A 161 -12.75 -18.66 7.44
C THR A 161 -13.21 -17.19 7.45
N SER A 162 -12.89 -16.41 8.48
CA SER A 162 -13.28 -15.00 8.62
C SER A 162 -12.55 -14.08 7.64
N GLU A 163 -11.29 -14.36 7.31
CA GLU A 163 -10.57 -13.59 6.29
C GLU A 163 -11.09 -13.92 4.89
N LEU A 164 -11.39 -15.20 4.61
CA LEU A 164 -12.05 -15.61 3.37
C LEU A 164 -13.46 -15.02 3.24
N ASP A 165 -14.20 -14.90 4.33
CA ASP A 165 -15.53 -14.30 4.35
C ASP A 165 -15.46 -12.77 4.23
N GLN A 166 -14.45 -12.13 4.80
CA GLN A 166 -14.14 -10.72 4.55
C GLN A 166 -13.78 -10.48 3.07
N LEU A 167 -12.99 -11.37 2.46
CA LEU A 167 -12.65 -11.30 1.05
C LEU A 167 -13.86 -11.57 0.13
N ARG A 168 -14.74 -12.50 0.50
CA ARG A 168 -16.01 -12.75 -0.21
C ARG A 168 -16.95 -11.55 -0.11
N LYS A 169 -17.05 -10.95 1.07
CA LYS A 169 -17.84 -9.74 1.31
C LYS A 169 -17.26 -8.53 0.56
N LEU A 170 -15.94 -8.37 0.59
CA LEU A 170 -15.25 -7.36 -0.20
C LEU A 170 -15.55 -7.57 -1.70
N ARG A 171 -15.44 -8.80 -2.20
CA ARG A 171 -15.78 -9.13 -3.59
C ARG A 171 -17.22 -8.76 -3.94
N SER A 172 -18.21 -9.07 -3.10
CA SER A 172 -19.61 -8.71 -3.36
C SER A 172 -19.83 -7.19 -3.30
N ASP A 173 -19.17 -6.52 -2.37
CA ASP A 173 -19.27 -5.07 -2.19
C ASP A 173 -18.67 -4.32 -3.39
N LEU A 174 -17.51 -4.78 -3.90
CA LEU A 174 -16.87 -4.22 -5.10
C LEU A 174 -17.70 -4.47 -6.37
N ILE A 175 -18.34 -5.64 -6.50
CA ILE A 175 -19.25 -5.92 -7.62
C ILE A 175 -20.43 -4.94 -7.61
N THR A 176 -21.00 -4.70 -6.42
CA THR A 176 -22.14 -3.79 -6.25
C THR A 176 -21.75 -2.35 -6.59
N LEU A 177 -20.61 -1.87 -6.07
CA LEU A 177 -20.10 -0.54 -6.39
C LEU A 177 -19.83 -0.37 -7.88
N LYS A 178 -19.30 -1.39 -8.55
CA LYS A 178 -19.04 -1.36 -10.00
C LYS A 178 -20.34 -1.27 -10.81
N GLN A 179 -21.39 -1.97 -10.39
CA GLN A 179 -22.72 -1.87 -11.01
C GLN A 179 -23.34 -0.48 -10.81
N SER A 180 -23.20 0.11 -9.62
CA SER A 180 -23.66 1.47 -9.34
C SER A 180 -22.91 2.52 -10.18
N LEU A 181 -21.60 2.34 -10.39
CA LEU A 181 -20.81 3.22 -11.26
C LEU A 181 -21.26 3.09 -12.73
N GLN A 182 -21.45 1.86 -13.22
CA GLN A 182 -21.95 1.59 -14.58
C GLN A 182 -23.37 2.14 -14.81
N GLY A 183 -24.19 2.14 -13.76
CA GLY A 183 -25.52 2.75 -13.75
C GLY A 183 -25.54 4.27 -13.59
N ARG A 184 -24.38 4.94 -13.50
CA ARG A 184 -24.24 6.38 -13.18
C ARG A 184 -24.93 6.79 -11.88
N GLN A 185 -25.10 5.87 -10.94
CA GLN A 185 -25.68 6.15 -9.62
C GLN A 185 -24.66 6.74 -8.64
N ILE A 186 -23.37 6.52 -8.88
CA ILE A 186 -22.25 7.06 -8.13
C ILE A 186 -21.21 7.63 -9.11
N THR A 187 -20.46 8.64 -8.67
CA THR A 187 -19.36 9.22 -9.47
C THR A 187 -18.09 8.39 -9.33
N ASP A 188 -17.12 8.61 -10.22
CA ASP A 188 -15.80 7.96 -10.13
C ASP A 188 -15.10 8.26 -8.80
N GLU A 189 -15.22 9.49 -8.28
CA GLU A 189 -14.69 9.87 -6.96
C GLU A 189 -15.36 9.13 -5.81
N GLU A 190 -16.70 8.99 -5.85
CA GLU A 190 -17.48 8.28 -4.84
C GLU A 190 -17.15 6.77 -4.86
N PHE A 191 -17.00 6.20 -6.05
CA PHE A 191 -16.60 4.81 -6.25
C PHE A 191 -15.22 4.57 -5.65
N ILE A 192 -14.24 5.41 -5.96
CA ILE A 192 -12.89 5.32 -5.41
C ILE A 192 -12.95 5.37 -3.87
N ARG A 193 -13.66 6.35 -3.30
CA ARG A 193 -13.81 6.50 -1.84
C ARG A 193 -14.44 5.26 -1.19
N GLU A 194 -15.52 4.74 -1.75
CA GLU A 194 -16.24 3.58 -1.19
C GLU A 194 -15.46 2.27 -1.32
N VAL A 195 -14.72 2.08 -2.42
CA VAL A 195 -13.80 0.95 -2.59
C VAL A 195 -12.73 1.00 -1.51
N PHE A 196 -12.15 2.18 -1.24
CA PHE A 196 -11.13 2.36 -0.21
C PHE A 196 -11.62 2.11 1.21
N ILE A 197 -12.84 2.51 1.55
CA ILE A 197 -13.43 2.28 2.89
C ILE A 197 -13.60 0.78 3.18
N ARG A 198 -13.78 -0.05 2.15
CA ARG A 198 -14.16 -1.46 2.29
C ARG A 198 -12.98 -2.42 2.24
N LEU A 199 -11.80 -1.95 1.83
CA LEU A 199 -10.57 -2.74 1.88
C LEU A 199 -10.15 -2.97 3.35
N PRO A 200 -9.86 -4.22 3.77
CA PRO A 200 -9.46 -4.56 5.15
C PRO A 200 -8.02 -4.17 5.52
#